data_AF-A0AA91TST4-F1
#
_entry.id   AF-A0AA91TST4-F1
#
_cell.length_a   1.000
_cell.length_b   1.000
_cell.length_c   1.000
_cell.angle_alpha   90.00
_cell.angle_beta   90.00
_cell.angle_gamma   90.00
#
_symmetry.space_group_name_H-M   'P 1'
#
loop_
_entity.id
_entity.type
_entity.pdbx_description
1 polymer ?
#
loop_
_entity_poly.entity_id
_entity_poly.type
_entity_poly.pdbx_seq_one_letter_code
_entity_poly.pdbx_strand_id
1 'polypeptide(L)' 'MQKSSTYVKERIKSYIKEEDELKPFSGNSIKLILKEKENIDVSRRVIAKYREELNIPSSSKRKRYL' A
#
# COMPACT_ATOMS: atom_id res chain seq x y z
N MET A 1 17.75 -3.19 12.82
CA MET A 1 16.83 -4.14 12.15
C MET A 1 16.60 -3.65 10.73
N GLN A 2 17.16 -4.32 9.73
CA GLN A 2 16.94 -3.99 8.33
C GLN A 2 15.60 -4.60 7.92
N LYS A 3 14.55 -3.77 7.78
CA LYS A 3 13.25 -4.26 7.31
C LYS A 3 13.39 -4.56 5.81
N SER A 4 13.40 -5.85 5.47
CA SER A 4 13.54 -6.31 4.08
C SER A 4 12.41 -5.77 3.21
N SER A 5 12.72 -5.45 1.95
CA SER A 5 11.74 -4.97 0.96
C SER A 5 10.55 -5.91 0.80
N THR A 6 10.76 -7.22 0.98
CA THR A 6 9.72 -8.26 1.01
C THR A 6 8.70 -8.03 2.12
N TYR A 7 9.14 -7.67 3.33
CA TYR A 7 8.24 -7.42 4.46
C TYR A 7 7.30 -6.25 4.16
N VAL A 8 7.83 -5.16 3.59
CA VAL A 8 7.01 -3.99 3.22
C VAL A 8 5.96 -4.38 2.17
N LYS A 9 6.34 -5.18 1.17
CA LYS A 9 5.42 -5.66 0.13
C LYS A 9 4.28 -6.49 0.70
N GLU A 10 4.58 -7.42 1.61
CA GLU A 10 3.56 -8.25 2.27
C GLU A 10 2.60 -7.39 3.09
N ARG A 11 3.11 -6.43 3.89
CA ARG A 11 2.26 -5.51 4.65
C ARG A 11 1.37 -4.67 3.74
N ILE A 12 1.91 -4.12 2.65
CA ILE A 12 1.12 -3.38 1.65
C ILE A 12 -0.01 -4.26 1.11
N LYS A 13 0.29 -5.52 0.76
CA LYS A 13 -0.69 -6.47 0.24
C LYS A 13 -1.78 -6.78 1.27
N SER A 14 -1.42 -7.01 2.54
CA SER A 14 -2.38 -7.21 3.63
C SER A 14 -3.31 -6.00 3.81
N TYR A 15 -2.76 -4.78 3.87
CA TYR A 15 -3.57 -3.58 4.02
C TYR A 15 -4.49 -3.33 2.83
N ILE A 16 -4.05 -3.66 1.62
CA ILE A 16 -4.90 -3.55 0.42
C ILE A 16 -5.97 -4.63 0.41
N LYS A 17 -5.71 -5.83 0.94
CA LYS A 17 -6.70 -6.90 1.04
C LYS A 17 -7.79 -6.59 2.07
N GLU A 18 -7.42 -5.88 3.14
CA GLU A 18 -8.33 -5.42 4.19
C GLU A 18 -8.95 -4.04 3.90
N GLU A 19 -8.66 -3.44 2.74
CA GLU A 19 -9.21 -2.13 2.39
C GLU A 19 -10.67 -2.21 1.98
N ASP A 20 -11.37 -1.07 2.13
CA ASP A 20 -12.71 -0.89 1.60
C ASP A 20 -12.64 -0.61 0.09
N GLU A 21 -13.28 -1.45 -0.73
CA GLU A 21 -13.36 -1.28 -2.18
C GLU A 21 -14.02 0.04 -2.62
N LEU A 22 -14.88 0.61 -1.76
CA LEU A 22 -15.52 1.91 -1.99
C LEU A 22 -14.56 3.08 -1.71
N LYS A 23 -13.56 2.85 -0.85
CA LYS A 23 -12.55 3.84 -0.45
C LYS A 23 -11.14 3.23 -0.47
N PRO A 24 -10.64 2.88 -1.68
CA PRO A 24 -9.34 2.24 -1.80
C PRO A 24 -8.23 3.13 -1.24
N PHE A 25 -7.28 2.53 -0.54
CA PHE A 25 -6.21 3.29 0.10
C PHE A 25 -5.32 3.95 -0.96
N SER A 26 -5.21 5.27 -0.85
CA SER A 26 -4.25 6.04 -1.62
C SER A 26 -2.83 5.67 -1.25
N GLY A 27 -1.85 5.92 -2.13
CA GLY A 27 -0.44 5.70 -1.78
C GLY A 27 0.01 6.49 -0.54
N ASN A 28 -0.60 7.64 -0.28
CA ASN A 28 -0.35 8.42 0.94
C ASN A 28 -0.94 7.77 2.19
N SER A 29 -2.15 7.20 2.08
CA SER A 29 -2.79 6.47 3.18
C SER A 29 -1.96 5.26 3.60
N ILE A 30 -1.48 4.47 2.63
CA ILE A 30 -0.61 3.32 2.92
C ILE A 30 0.71 3.77 3.55
N LYS A 31 1.30 4.88 3.07
CA LYS A 31 2.50 5.46 3.70
C LYS A 31 2.25 5.77 5.17
N LEU A 32 1.14 6.43 5.48
CA LEU A 32 0.81 6.82 6.85
C LEU A 32 0.63 5.58 7.73
N ILE A 33 -0.13 4.59 7.27
CA ILE A 33 -0.36 3.33 7.98
C ILE A 33 0.95 2.60 8.26
N LEU A 34 1.86 2.50 7.29
CA LEU A 34 3.17 1.89 7.47
C LEU A 34 4.04 2.68 8.45
N LYS A 35 3.98 4.01 8.40
CA LYS A 35 4.74 4.86 9.34
C LYS A 35 4.20 4.74 10.76
N GLU A 36 2.89 4.73 10.94
CA GLU A 36 2.25 4.67 12.27
C GLU A 36 2.31 3.27 12.88
N LYS A 37 1.92 2.22 12.13
CA LYS A 37 1.86 0.85 12.66
C LYS A 37 3.22 0.17 12.71
N GLU A 38 4.08 0.45 11.74
CA GLU A 38 5.33 -0.29 11.54
C GLU A 38 6.58 0.57 11.72
N ASN A 39 6.46 1.88 11.94
CA ASN A 39 7.58 2.82 11.95
C ASN A 39 8.43 2.74 10.66
N ILE A 40 7.77 2.45 9.52
CA ILE A 40 8.41 2.35 8.19
C ILE A 40 8.12 3.63 7.42
N ASP A 41 9.14 4.46 7.18
CA ASP A 41 9.01 5.59 6.26
C ASP A 41 9.36 5.15 4.84
N VAL A 42 8.32 5.00 4.01
CA VAL A 42 8.46 4.71 2.58
C VAL A 42 7.83 5.82 1.75
N SER A 43 8.47 6.17 0.64
CA SER A 43 7.90 7.18 -0.26
C SER A 43 6.72 6.62 -1.05
N ARG A 44 5.79 7.50 -1.46
CA ARG A 44 4.67 7.14 -2.34
C ARG A 44 5.15 6.48 -3.64
N ARG A 45 6.32 6.88 -4.16
CA ARG A 45 6.94 6.29 -5.36
C ARG A 45 7.36 4.83 -5.13
N VAL A 46 7.93 4.52 -3.96
CA VAL A 46 8.30 3.14 -3.59
C VAL A 46 7.05 2.27 -3.43
N ILE A 47 6.00 2.80 -2.80
CA ILE A 47 4.71 2.10 -2.70
C ILE A 47 4.11 1.84 -4.08
N ALA A 48 4.17 2.81 -5.00
CA ALA A 48 3.69 2.63 -6.38
C ALA A 48 4.46 1.52 -7.10
N LYS A 49 5.81 1.54 -7.02
CA LYS A 49 6.66 0.47 -7.55
C LYS A 49 6.29 -0.90 -6.98
N TYR A 50 6.12 -1.01 -5.66
CA TYR A 50 5.71 -2.27 -5.04
C TYR A 50 4.30 -2.71 -5.42
N ARG A 51 3.36 -1.79 -5.63
CA ARG A 51 2.02 -2.13 -6.15
C ARG A 51 2.11 -2.69 -7.57
N GLU A 52 2.90 -2.08 -8.44
CA GLU A 52 3.14 -2.59 -9.81
C GLU A 52 3.77 -3.98 -9.79
N GLU A 53 4.82 -4.18 -8.98
CA GLU A 53 5.47 -5.49 -8.82
C GLU A 53 4.52 -6.56 -8.26
N LEU A 54 3.53 -6.17 -7.46
CA LEU A 54 2.51 -7.06 -6.91
C LEU A 54 1.30 -7.24 -7.86
N ASN A 55 1.33 -6.66 -9.06
CA ASN A 55 0.21 -6.62 -10.02
C ASN A 55 -1.08 -6.01 -9.41
N ILE A 56 -0.92 -5.09 -8.47
CA ILE A 56 -2.01 -4.43 -7.79
C ILE A 56 -2.31 -3.09 -8.49
N PRO A 57 -3.50 -2.93 -9.12
CA PRO A 57 -3.83 -1.70 -9.84
C PRO A 57 -3.94 -0.49 -8.90
N SER A 58 -3.82 0.71 -9.46
CA SER A 58 -3.88 1.96 -8.69
C SER A 58 -5.22 2.14 -7.97
N SER A 59 -5.21 2.90 -6.87
CA SER A 59 -6.42 3.20 -6.07
C SER A 59 -7.57 3.72 -6.95
N SER A 60 -7.27 4.54 -7.95
CA SER A 60 -8.27 5.09 -8.87
C SER A 60 -8.96 4.03 -9.72
N LYS A 61 -8.25 2.96 -10.11
CA LYS A 61 -8.79 1.86 -10.91
C LYS A 61 -9.56 0.84 -10.06
N ARG A 62 -9.31 0.80 -8.75
CA ARG A 62 -10.05 -0.01 -7.78
C ARG A 62 -11.26 0.67 -7.18
N LYS A 63 -11.37 2.00 -7.31
CA LYS A 63 -12.51 2.74 -6.80
C LYS A 63 -13.73 2.33 -7.60
N ARG A 64 -14.59 1.52 -6.97
CA ARG A 64 -15.88 1.13 -7.55
C ARG A 64 -16.78 2.37 -7.53
N TYR A 65 -17.03 2.96 -8.69
CA TYR A 65 -18.15 3.89 -8.85
C TYR A 65 -19.41 3.02 -8.84
N LEU A 66 -20.22 3.17 -7.79
CA LEU A 66 -21.62 2.73 -7.79
C LEU A 66 -22.43 3.66 -8.68
#